data_AF-A0AAV3QV45-F1
#
_entry.id   AF-A0AAV3QV45-F1
#
_cell.length_a   1.000
_cell.length_b   1.000
_cell.length_c   1.000
_cell.angle_alpha   90.00
_cell.angle_beta   90.00
_cell.angle_gamma   90.00
#
_symmetry.space_group_name_H-M   'P 1'
#
loop_
_entity.id
_entity.type
_entity.pdbx_description
1 polymer ?
#
loop_
_entity_poly.entity_id
_entity_poly.type
_entity_poly.pdbx_seq_one_letter_code
_entity_poly.pdbx_strand_id
1 'polypeptide(L)'
;MALVQEFGQPDLFVTMTYNPNWLEIKEHLQPGEEAHNRPDLLARVFKAKLSILHEKIMSRMEPNLPNRADISTRVQSVLGGGEDRAIPSSIANPPKKTMKPF
;
A
#
# COMPACT_ATOMS: atom_id res chain seq x y z
N MET A 1 -22.70 -1.08 -10.23
CA MET A 1 -22.36 -2.27 -11.04
C MET A 1 -20.96 -2.18 -11.67
N ALA A 2 -20.37 -0.99 -11.87
CA ALA A 2 -19.05 -0.85 -12.52
C ALA A 2 -17.93 -1.74 -11.93
N LEU A 3 -17.81 -1.79 -10.60
CA LEU A 3 -16.77 -2.61 -9.94
C LEU A 3 -16.96 -4.13 -10.15
N VAL A 4 -18.20 -4.62 -10.17
CA VAL A 4 -18.48 -6.05 -10.43
C VAL A 4 -18.26 -6.40 -11.91
N GLN A 5 -18.49 -5.45 -12.80
CA GLN A 5 -18.21 -5.62 -14.23
C GLN A 5 -16.70 -5.64 -14.53
N GLU A 6 -15.90 -4.87 -13.79
CA GLU A 6 -14.46 -4.76 -13.97
C GLU A 6 -13.67 -5.87 -13.24
N PHE A 7 -14.05 -6.18 -12.00
CA PHE A 7 -13.30 -7.11 -11.12
C PHE A 7 -14.02 -8.44 -10.86
N GLY A 8 -15.20 -8.64 -11.43
CA GLY A 8 -16.02 -9.83 -11.19
C GLY A 8 -16.83 -9.78 -9.90
N GLN A 9 -17.56 -10.86 -9.62
CA GLN A 9 -18.33 -10.99 -8.40
C GLN A 9 -17.39 -11.26 -7.21
N PRO A 10 -17.46 -10.46 -6.14
CA PRO A 10 -16.69 -10.74 -4.93
C PRO A 10 -17.21 -11.99 -4.21
N ASP A 11 -16.30 -12.88 -3.85
CA ASP A 11 -16.60 -14.10 -3.09
C ASP A 11 -16.71 -13.86 -1.58
N LEU A 12 -16.09 -12.78 -1.07
CA LEU A 12 -16.02 -12.48 0.36
C LEU A 12 -16.17 -10.97 0.62
N PHE A 13 -17.08 -10.62 1.53
CA PHE A 13 -17.21 -9.28 2.09
C PHE A 13 -16.89 -9.31 3.59
N VAL A 14 -15.92 -8.50 4.01
CA VAL A 14 -15.52 -8.40 5.42
C VAL A 14 -15.75 -7.00 5.93
N THR A 15 -16.40 -6.89 7.08
CA THR A 15 -16.53 -5.62 7.82
C THR A 15 -15.67 -5.69 9.07
N MET A 16 -14.78 -4.73 9.25
CA MET A 16 -14.01 -4.56 10.49
C MET A 16 -14.44 -3.26 11.17
N THR A 17 -14.91 -3.38 12.41
CA THR A 17 -15.37 -2.23 13.20
C THR A 17 -14.25 -1.73 14.10
N TYR A 18 -14.18 -0.40 14.25
CA TYR A 18 -13.33 0.25 15.22
C TYR A 18 -13.68 -0.17 16.67
N ASN A 19 -12.68 -0.35 17.53
CA ASN A 19 -12.88 -0.60 18.96
C ASN A 19 -11.94 0.30 19.80
N PRO A 20 -12.45 1.28 20.56
CA PRO A 20 -11.64 2.15 21.42
C PRO A 20 -10.98 1.43 22.59
N ASN A 21 -11.40 0.20 22.89
CA ASN A 21 -10.87 -0.58 24.00
C ASN A 21 -9.60 -1.38 23.66
N TRP A 22 -9.10 -1.30 22.42
CA TRP A 22 -7.83 -1.93 22.07
C TRP A 22 -6.68 -1.38 22.91
N LEU A 23 -5.78 -2.28 23.32
CA LEU A 23 -4.65 -1.96 24.19
C LEU A 23 -3.74 -0.94 23.52
N GLU A 24 -3.49 -1.12 22.23
CA GLU A 24 -2.66 -0.25 21.39
C GLU A 24 -3.20 1.18 21.32
N ILE A 25 -4.51 1.36 21.53
CA ILE A 25 -5.12 2.69 21.63
C ILE A 25 -4.87 3.21 23.05
N LYS A 26 -5.30 2.46 24.08
CA LYS A 26 -5.20 2.87 25.49
C LYS A 26 -3.78 3.21 25.94
N GLU A 27 -2.77 2.49 25.47
CA GLU A 27 -1.36 2.72 25.82
C GLU A 27 -0.79 4.02 25.25
N HIS A 28 -1.35 4.50 24.14
CA HIS A 28 -0.89 5.70 23.44
C HIS A 28 -1.77 6.93 23.72
N LEU A 29 -2.82 6.76 24.54
CA LEU A 29 -3.66 7.84 25.03
C LEU A 29 -3.05 8.48 26.28
N GLN A 30 -3.08 9.80 26.33
CA GLN A 30 -2.69 10.54 27.53
C GLN A 30 -3.77 10.41 28.62
N PRO A 31 -3.41 10.61 29.91
CA PRO A 31 -4.37 10.63 30.99
C PRO A 31 -5.47 11.67 30.75
N GLY A 32 -6.73 11.23 30.68
CA GLY A 32 -7.88 12.11 30.42
C GLY A 32 -8.15 12.43 28.95
N GLU A 33 -7.33 11.95 28.04
CA GLU A 33 -7.58 12.03 26.60
C GLU A 33 -8.58 10.93 26.17
N GLU A 34 -9.45 11.24 25.23
CA GLU A 34 -10.43 10.29 24.71
C GLU A 34 -10.05 9.82 23.31
N ALA A 35 -10.28 8.54 23.03
CA ALA A 35 -9.82 7.91 21.79
C ALA A 35 -10.33 8.61 20.51
N HIS A 36 -11.55 9.14 20.55
CA HIS A 36 -12.14 9.86 19.42
C HIS A 36 -11.46 11.21 19.12
N ASN A 37 -10.73 11.78 20.09
CA ASN A 37 -9.97 13.03 19.90
C ASN A 37 -8.61 12.79 19.21
N ARG A 38 -8.22 11.53 18.98
CA ARG A 38 -6.95 11.14 18.34
C ARG A 38 -7.14 10.32 17.06
N PRO A 39 -7.75 10.90 16.01
CA PRO A 39 -8.01 10.18 14.76
C PRO A 39 -6.73 9.67 14.08
N ASP A 40 -5.58 10.32 14.31
CA ASP A 40 -4.26 9.88 13.86
C ASP A 40 -3.87 8.52 14.46
N LEU A 41 -4.06 8.35 15.77
CA LEU A 41 -3.80 7.10 16.48
C LEU A 41 -4.76 6.02 16.01
N LEU A 42 -6.06 6.34 15.91
CA LEU A 42 -7.08 5.39 15.49
C LEU A 42 -6.81 4.87 14.08
N ALA A 43 -6.50 5.77 13.14
CA ALA A 43 -6.22 5.39 11.76
C ALA A 43 -4.99 4.47 11.65
N ARG A 44 -3.94 4.73 12.43
CA ARG A 44 -2.73 3.90 12.47
C ARG A 44 -3.02 2.49 13.00
N VAL A 45 -3.68 2.40 14.16
CA VAL A 45 -4.03 1.10 14.75
C VAL A 45 -4.98 0.32 13.84
N PHE A 46 -5.99 0.99 13.28
CA PHE A 46 -6.92 0.38 12.35
C PHE A 46 -6.22 -0.15 11.09
N LYS A 47 -5.32 0.64 10.48
CA LYS A 47 -4.53 0.21 9.32
C LYS A 47 -3.63 -0.99 9.64
N ALA A 48 -3.02 -1.01 10.83
CA ALA A 48 -2.21 -2.14 11.27
C ALA A 48 -3.06 -3.42 11.41
N LYS A 49 -4.21 -3.34 12.10
CA LYS A 49 -5.16 -4.46 12.25
C LYS A 49 -5.69 -4.93 10.88
N LEU A 50 -6.01 -4.01 9.98
CA LEU A 50 -6.46 -4.34 8.62
C LEU A 50 -5.39 -5.09 7.83
N SER A 51 -4.12 -4.66 7.93
CA SER A 51 -3.01 -5.31 7.24
C SER A 51 -2.84 -6.75 7.70
N ILE A 52 -2.89 -6.97 9.02
CA ILE A 52 -2.82 -8.32 9.62
C ILE A 52 -4.01 -9.17 9.18
N LEU A 53 -5.22 -8.62 9.20
CA LEU A 53 -6.43 -9.32 8.76
C LEU A 53 -6.34 -9.73 7.29
N HIS A 54 -5.92 -8.80 6.43
CA HIS A 54 -5.73 -9.03 5.01
C HIS A 54 -4.69 -10.12 4.76
N GLU A 55 -3.53 -10.04 5.41
CA GLU A 55 -2.49 -11.08 5.31
C GLU A 55 -3.01 -12.44 5.77
N LYS A 56 -3.71 -12.51 6.90
CA LYS A 56 -4.27 -13.76 7.42
C LYS A 56 -5.31 -14.38 6.47
N ILE A 57 -6.15 -13.57 5.85
CA ILE A 57 -7.13 -14.01 4.87
C ILE A 57 -6.40 -14.52 3.62
N MET A 58 -5.45 -13.75 3.08
CA MET A 58 -4.70 -14.12 1.88
C MET A 58 -3.87 -15.39 2.08
N SER A 59 -3.15 -15.50 3.21
CA SER A 59 -2.41 -16.72 3.56
C SER A 59 -3.30 -17.94 3.73
N ARG A 60 -4.59 -17.76 4.07
CA ARG A 60 -5.55 -18.86 4.18
C ARG A 60 -6.14 -19.27 2.83
N MET A 61 -6.34 -18.31 1.92
CA MET A 61 -6.92 -18.56 0.60
C MET A 61 -5.88 -19.08 -0.41
N GLU A 62 -4.64 -18.58 -0.36
CA GLU A 62 -3.56 -18.95 -1.27
C GLU A 62 -2.27 -19.31 -0.52
N PRO A 63 -2.17 -20.53 0.06
CA PRO A 63 -1.06 -20.92 0.93
C PRO A 63 0.31 -21.07 0.23
N ASN A 64 0.36 -21.00 -1.11
CA ASN A 64 1.57 -21.24 -1.91
C ASN A 64 2.08 -20.00 -2.67
N LEU A 65 1.61 -18.79 -2.33
CA LEU A 65 2.05 -17.59 -3.05
C LEU A 65 3.51 -17.24 -2.72
N PRO A 66 4.41 -17.09 -3.72
CA PRO A 66 5.75 -16.59 -3.48
C PRO A 66 5.69 -15.13 -2.98
N ASN A 67 6.67 -14.79 -2.14
CA ASN A 67 6.81 -13.59 -1.33
C ASN A 67 6.19 -12.29 -1.93
N ARG A 68 5.58 -11.47 -1.07
CA ARG A 68 4.77 -10.25 -1.34
C ARG A 68 5.36 -9.26 -2.37
N ALA A 69 6.67 -9.30 -2.62
CA ALA A 69 7.34 -8.54 -3.66
C ALA A 69 6.88 -8.91 -5.09
N ASP A 70 6.53 -10.18 -5.35
CA ASP A 70 6.09 -10.63 -6.68
C ASP A 70 4.64 -10.27 -6.99
N ILE A 71 3.80 -10.05 -5.97
CA ILE A 71 2.39 -9.70 -6.15
C ILE A 71 2.26 -8.28 -6.70
N SER A 72 3.07 -7.32 -6.22
CA SER A 72 3.11 -5.96 -6.78
C SER A 72 3.48 -6.02 -8.26
N THR A 73 4.49 -6.82 -8.60
CA THR A 73 4.94 -7.04 -9.98
C THR A 73 3.82 -7.62 -10.85
N ARG A 74 3.04 -8.57 -10.33
CA ARG A 74 1.96 -9.21 -11.08
C ARG A 74 0.75 -8.28 -11.25
N VAL A 75 0.38 -7.51 -10.23
CA VAL A 75 -0.69 -6.49 -10.32
C VAL A 75 -0.29 -5.36 -11.28
N GLN A 76 0.98 -4.92 -11.27
CA GLN A 76 1.49 -3.97 -12.27
C GLN A 76 1.48 -4.55 -13.69
N SER A 77 1.79 -5.84 -13.86
CA SER A 77 1.76 -6.49 -15.18
C SER A 77 0.34 -6.67 -15.75
N VAL A 78 -0.66 -6.83 -14.88
CA VAL A 78 -2.08 -6.95 -15.28
C VAL A 78 -2.68 -5.58 -15.62
N LEU A 79 -2.13 -4.49 -15.06
CA LEU A 79 -2.63 -3.13 -15.26
C LEU A 79 -1.81 -2.28 -16.27
N GLY A 80 -0.82 -2.85 -16.97
CA GLY A 80 0.15 -2.08 -17.75
C GLY A 80 0.47 -2.64 -19.13
N GLY A 81 -0.49 -2.60 -20.05
CA GLY A 81 -0.24 -2.74 -21.49
C GLY A 81 -0.13 -1.37 -22.16
N GLY A 82 1.09 -0.99 -22.58
CA GLY A 82 1.32 -0.05 -23.68
C GLY A 82 1.95 1.30 -23.32
N GLU A 83 3.26 1.43 -23.53
CA GLU A 83 3.86 2.66 -24.08
C GLU A 83 5.17 2.32 -24.80
N ASP A 84 5.46 3.12 -25.82
CA ASP A 84 6.06 2.76 -27.09
C ASP A 84 7.59 2.65 -27.16
N ARG A 85 8.00 1.91 -28.20
CA ARG A 85 9.20 2.07 -29.04
C ARG A 85 10.09 3.30 -28.78
N ALA A 86 11.34 3.00 -28.44
CA ALA A 86 12.58 3.79 -28.50
C ALA A 86 12.56 5.24 -29.06
N ILE A 87 13.20 6.15 -28.32
CA ILE A 87 14.05 7.21 -28.89
C ILE A 87 15.45 7.08 -28.25
N PRO A 88 16.52 6.86 -29.04
CA PRO A 88 17.88 6.79 -28.50
C PRO A 88 18.34 8.20 -28.12
N SER A 89 18.81 8.37 -26.88
CA SER A 89 19.42 9.60 -26.38
C SER A 89 20.83 9.80 -26.95
N SER A 90 20.92 9.99 -28.27
CA SER A 90 22.01 10.71 -28.93
C SER A 90 21.47 12.08 -29.29
N ILE A 91 21.55 13.03 -28.34
CA ILE A 91 21.61 14.49 -28.56
C ILE A 91 21.97 15.14 -27.22
N ALA A 92 23.09 15.89 -27.24
CA ALA A 92 23.50 16.98 -26.35
C ALA A 92 23.91 16.67 -24.89
N ASN A 93 25.23 16.56 -24.67
CA ASN A 93 25.86 17.04 -23.44
C ASN A 93 27.05 17.94 -23.82
N PRO A 94 27.05 19.26 -23.55
CA PRO A 94 28.23 20.09 -23.73
C PRO A 94 29.20 19.93 -22.53
N PRO A 95 30.52 20.11 -22.73
CA PRO A 95 31.52 19.77 -21.72
C PRO A 95 31.52 20.77 -20.55
N LYS A 96 31.53 20.24 -19.31
CA LYS A 96 31.74 21.02 -18.09
C LYS A 96 33.20 21.53 -18.06
N LYS A 97 33.43 22.82 -18.31
CA LYS A 97 34.69 23.49 -17.96
C LYS A 97 34.80 23.58 -16.44
N THR A 98 35.64 22.74 -15.84
CA THR A 98 36.13 22.93 -14.48
C THR A 98 37.34 23.85 -14.53
N MET A 99 37.20 25.05 -13.97
CA MET A 99 38.27 26.02 -13.76
C MET A 99 39.09 25.55 -12.55
N LYS A 100 40.41 25.35 -12.71
CA LYS A 100 41.34 25.14 -11.58
C LYS A 100 42.31 26.34 -11.50
N PRO A 101 42.66 26.80 -10.28
CA PRO A 101 43.43 28.03 -10.10
C PRO A 101 44.95 27.77 -10.07
N PHE A 102 45.67 28.82 -10.46
CA PHE A 102 47.13 29.05 -10.48
C PHE A 102 47.99 28.18 -11.39
#